data_AF-A0A843F4N9-F1
#
_entry.id   AF-A0A843F4N9-F1
#
_cell.length_a   1.000
_cell.length_b   1.000
_cell.length_c   1.000
_cell.angle_alpha   90.00
_cell.angle_beta   90.00
_cell.angle_gamma   90.00
#
_symmetry.space_group_name_H-M   'P 1'
#
loop_
_entity.id
_entity.type
_entity.pdbx_description
1 polymer ?
#
loop_
_entity_poly.entity_id
_entity_poly.type
_entity_poly.pdbx_seq_one_letter_code
_entity_poly.pdbx_strand_id
1 'polypeptide(L)' 'MKTLVTYFSASGVTKRVAEKVANALDADIFEIAPETPYTAADLDYMDKTSRSTIEMNDKSFRPPIKETIDVSEY' A
#
# COMPACT_ATOMS: atom_id res chain seq x y z
N MET A 1 -20.29 -7.76 -12.22
CA MET A 1 -19.11 -6.89 -12.14
C MET A 1 -18.36 -7.30 -10.89
N LYS A 2 -17.15 -7.85 -11.02
CA LYS A 2 -16.31 -8.12 -9.85
C LYS A 2 -15.59 -6.83 -9.50
N THR A 3 -15.46 -6.53 -8.21
CA THR A 3 -14.76 -5.34 -7.74
C THR A 3 -13.63 -5.78 -6.84
N LEU A 4 -12.44 -5.21 -7.05
CA LEU A 4 -11.28 -5.42 -6.20
C LEU A 4 -10.88 -4.10 -5.56
N VAL A 5 -10.81 -4.07 -4.23
CA VAL A 5 -10.26 -2.96 -3.47
C VAL A 5 -8.81 -3.27 -3.15
N THR A 6 -7.90 -2.56 -3.82
CA THR A 6 -6.46 -2.63 -3.50
C THR A 6 -6.05 -1.47 -2.60
N TYR A 7 -5.14 -1.70 -1.65
CA TYR A 7 -4.67 -0.63 -0.77
C TYR A 7 -3.25 -0.84 -0.27
N PHE A 8 -2.55 0.26 0.03
CA PHE A 8 -1.32 0.28 0.81
C PHE A 8 -1.57 1.00 2.15
N SER A 9 -1.05 0.48 3.26
CA SER A 9 -1.19 1.16 4.56
C SER A 9 -0.03 0.89 5.51
N ALA A 10 0.88 1.86 5.65
CA ALA A 10 1.99 1.75 6.59
C ALA A 10 1.57 1.81 8.06
N SER A 11 0.56 2.62 8.40
CA SER A 11 0.09 2.85 9.78
C SER A 11 -1.32 2.31 10.08
N GLY A 12 -1.94 1.62 9.12
CA GLY A 12 -3.25 0.98 9.27
C GLY A 12 -4.48 1.89 9.10
N VAL A 13 -4.30 3.21 8.91
CA VAL A 13 -5.44 4.13 8.69
C VAL A 13 -6.14 3.82 7.36
N THR A 14 -5.39 3.71 6.27
CA THR A 14 -5.92 3.37 4.95
C THR A 14 -6.53 1.98 4.93
N LYS A 15 -5.90 1.00 5.59
CA LYS A 15 -6.44 -0.37 5.75
C LYS A 15 -7.88 -0.35 6.27
N ARG A 16 -8.12 0.39 7.35
CA ARG A 16 -9.46 0.50 7.95
C ARG A 16 -10.48 1.10 6.99
N VAL A 17 -10.08 2.03 6.13
CA VAL A 17 -10.97 2.61 5.11
C VAL A 17 -11.20 1.62 3.98
N ALA A 18 -10.15 0.95 3.49
CA ALA A 18 -10.25 -0.07 2.45
C ALA A 18 -11.17 -1.22 2.86
N GLU A 19 -11.06 -1.71 4.10
CA GLU A 19 -11.97 -2.72 4.67
C GLU A 19 -13.42 -2.24 4.66
N LYS A 20 -13.69 -0.97 5.02
CA LYS A 20 -15.05 -0.41 4.97
C LYS A 20 -15.58 -0.33 3.54
N VAL A 21 -14.74 0.09 2.59
CA VAL A 21 -15.11 0.19 1.18
C VAL A 21 -15.40 -1.19 0.59
N ALA A 22 -14.54 -2.17 0.85
CA ALA A 22 -14.72 -3.54 0.38
C ALA A 22 -16.01 -4.15 0.91
N ASN A 23 -16.28 -3.99 2.22
CA ASN A 23 -17.52 -4.46 2.83
C ASN A 23 -18.77 -3.78 2.27
N ALA A 24 -18.72 -2.47 1.98
CA ALA A 24 -19.85 -1.74 1.42
C ALA A 24 -20.19 -2.13 -0.03
N LEU A 25 -19.21 -2.65 -0.76
CA LEU A 25 -19.33 -3.04 -2.17
C LEU A 25 -19.46 -4.55 -2.38
N ASP A 26 -19.42 -5.35 -1.30
CA ASP A 26 -19.28 -6.81 -1.38
C ASP A 26 -18.12 -7.22 -2.33
N ALA A 27 -16.99 -6.54 -2.16
CA ALA A 27 -15.83 -6.61 -3.04
C ALA A 27 -14.69 -7.41 -2.41
N ASP A 28 -13.87 -8.01 -3.26
CA ASP A 28 -12.61 -8.60 -2.84
C ASP A 28 -11.65 -7.49 -2.37
N ILE A 29 -10.73 -7.83 -1.48
CA ILE A 29 -9.76 -6.88 -0.95
C ILE A 29 -8.34 -7.47 -1.03
N PHE A 30 -7.39 -6.66 -1.48
CA PHE A 30 -5.99 -7.04 -1.60
C PHE A 30 -5.07 -5.96 -1.03
N GLU A 31 -4.20 -6.34 -0.10
CA GLU A 31 -3.18 -5.46 0.45
C GLU A 31 -1.94 -5.46 -0.44
N ILE A 32 -1.55 -4.28 -0.92
CA ILE A 32 -0.27 -4.02 -1.58
C ILE A 32 0.81 -3.96 -0.50
N ALA A 33 1.15 -5.13 0.05
CA ALA A 33 2.15 -5.25 1.10
C ALA A 33 3.56 -5.05 0.50
N PRO A 34 4.40 -4.16 1.05
CA PRO A 34 5.78 -4.05 0.62
C PRO A 34 6.55 -5.32 1.02
N GLU A 35 7.54 -5.72 0.22
CA GLU A 35 8.41 -6.84 0.55
C GLU A 35 9.15 -6.59 1.88
N THR A 36 9.59 -5.35 2.10
CA THR A 36 10.13 -4.88 3.38
C THR A 36 9.15 -3.91 4.05
N PRO A 37 8.56 -4.27 5.22
CA PRO A 37 7.66 -3.40 5.96
C PRO A 37 8.29 -2.05 6.33
N TYR A 38 7.49 -0.98 6.32
CA TYR A 38 7.95 0.35 6.74
C TYR A 38 8.04 0.42 8.25
N THR A 39 9.16 0.93 8.75
CA THR A 39 9.38 1.24 10.16
C THR A 39 8.97 2.69 10.48
N ALA A 40 8.92 3.04 11.76
CA ALA A 40 8.69 4.43 12.16
C ALA A 40 9.79 5.39 11.64
N ALA A 41 11.05 4.93 11.59
CA ALA A 41 12.17 5.71 11.06
C ALA A 41 12.05 5.91 9.53
N ASP A 42 11.58 4.89 8.82
CA ASP A 42 11.33 5.00 7.38
C ASP A 42 10.29 6.06 7.03
N LEU A 43 9.31 6.25 7.92
CA LEU A 43 8.18 7.17 7.76
C LEU A 43 8.45 8.58 8.31
N ASP A 44 9.63 8.84 8.87
CA ASP A 44 10.00 10.16 9.35
C ASP A 44 10.28 11.10 8.18
N TYR A 45 9.28 11.90 7.79
CA TYR A 45 9.40 12.88 6.70
C TYR A 45 10.27 14.09 7.07
N MET A 46 10.61 14.29 8.35
CA MET A 46 11.53 15.34 8.79
C MET A 46 12.98 14.93 8.52
N ASP A 47 13.27 13.63 8.56
CA ASP A 47 14.55 13.08 8.15
C ASP A 47 14.65 13.01 6.61
N LYS A 48 15.62 13.75 6.04
CA LYS A 48 15.89 13.77 4.59
C LYS A 48 16.53 12.50 4.06
N THR A 49 16.98 11.64 4.96
CA THR A 49 17.58 10.33 4.65
C THR A 49 16.64 9.18 4.94
N SER A 50 15.43 9.44 5.45
CA SER A 50 14.43 8.39 5.64
C SER A 50 14.04 7.76 4.31
N ARG A 51 13.68 6.47 4.37
CA ARG A 51 13.23 5.72 3.20
C ARG A 51 12.10 6.43 2.47
N SER A 52 11.07 6.89 3.19
CA SER A 52 9.95 7.61 2.56
C SER A 52 10.38 8.90 1.86
N THR A 53 11.33 9.66 2.42
CA THR A 53 11.84 10.86 1.75
C THR A 53 12.64 10.51 0.49
N ILE A 54 13.49 9.48 0.53
CA ILE A 54 14.28 9.04 -0.62
C ILE A 54 13.36 8.53 -1.74
N GLU A 55 12.43 7.64 -1.40
CA GLU A 55 11.46 7.06 -2.35
C GLU A 55 10.62 8.14 -3.04
N MET A 56 10.16 9.15 -2.29
CA MET A 56 9.31 10.21 -2.85
C MET A 56 10.09 11.23 -3.69
N ASN A 57 11.38 11.41 -3.43
CA ASN A 57 12.26 12.29 -4.23
C ASN A 57 12.70 11.62 -5.55
N ASP A 58 12.84 10.29 -5.56
CA ASP A 58 13.16 9.52 -6.75
C ASP A 58 11.89 8.98 -7.45
N LYS A 59 11.45 9.67 -8.49
CA LYS A 59 10.27 9.27 -9.29
C LYS A 59 10.43 7.92 -9.99
N SER A 60 11.64 7.41 -10.15
CA SER A 60 11.91 6.09 -10.72
C SER A 60 11.81 4.97 -9.68
N PHE A 61 11.75 5.30 -8.40
CA PHE A 61 11.74 4.33 -7.33
C PHE A 61 10.47 3.47 -7.37
N ARG A 62 10.65 2.15 -7.31
CA ARG A 62 9.56 1.17 -7.30
C ARG A 62 9.84 0.19 -6.15
N PRO A 63 9.30 0.43 -4.94
CA PRO A 63 9.51 -0.47 -3.82
C PRO A 63 8.97 -1.86 -4.18
N PRO A 64 9.72 -2.94 -3.93
CA PRO A 64 9.23 -4.29 -4.20
C PRO A 64 8.02 -4.60 -3.32
N ILE A 65 7.07 -5.34 -3.88
CA ILE A 65 5.88 -5.82 -3.19
C ILE A 65 6.02 -7.31 -2.88
N LYS A 66 5.48 -7.74 -1.75
CA LYS A 66 5.62 -9.10 -1.25
C LYS A 66 4.95 -10.13 -2.17
N GLU A 67 3.77 -9.79 -2.66
CA GLU A 67 2.90 -10.68 -3.45
C GLU A 67 2.20 -9.87 -4.55
N THR A 68 1.91 -10.52 -5.69
CA THR A 68 1.13 -9.96 -6.80
C THR A 68 -0.22 -10.67 -6.91
N ILE A 69 -1.24 -9.96 -7.38
CA ILE A 69 -2.55 -10.53 -7.70
C ILE A 69 -2.79 -10.44 -9.22
N ASP A 70 -3.37 -11.49 -9.79
CA ASP A 70 -3.88 -11.44 -11.17
C ASP A 70 -5.21 -10.68 -11.19
N VAL A 71 -5.26 -9.60 -11.96
CA VAL A 71 -6.44 -8.73 -12.07
C VAL A 71 -7.25 -8.97 -13.34
N SER A 72 -6.87 -9.95 -14.18
CA SER A 72 -7.51 -10.20 -15.47
C SER A 72 -9.00 -10.54 -15.38
N GLU A 73 -9.44 -11.02 -14.21
CA GLU A 73 -10.81 -11.44 -13.91
C GLU A 73 -11.69 -10.36 -13.27
N TYR A 74 -11.14 -9.17 -12.99
CA TYR A 74 -11.83 -8.02 -12.38
C TYR A 74 -12.11 -6.94 -13.42
#